data_AF-A0A3P7NKZ7-F1
#
_entry.id   AF-A0A3P7NKZ7-F1
#
_cell.length_a   1.000
_cell.length_b   1.000
_cell.length_c   1.000
_cell.angle_alpha   90.00
_cell.angle_beta   90.00
_cell.angle_gamma   90.00
#
_symmetry.space_group_name_H-M   'P 1'
#
loop_
_entity.id
_entity.type
_entity.pdbx_description
1 polymer ?
#
loop_
_entity_poly.entity_id
_entity_poly.type
_entity_poly.pdbx_seq_one_letter_code
_entity_poly.pdbx_strand_id
1 'polypeptide(L)'
;MAESEVIMKYCDQMKCAESSLLSACGDGGFKRALYLASSLALPRHKLLFSPDVTKADAGSLKAALSKLNEAIKGPYLMGLSVQPCLYWILITV
;
A
#
# COMPACT_ATOMS: atom_id res chain seq x y z
N MET A 1 4.99 -12.00 -8.87
CA MET A 1 4.32 -10.73 -9.23
C MET A 1 2.84 -10.96 -9.01
N ALA A 2 2.17 -10.17 -8.17
CA ALA A 2 0.75 -10.37 -7.86
C ALA A 2 -0.11 -9.88 -9.03
N GLU A 3 -1.20 -10.58 -9.36
CA GLU A 3 -2.12 -10.17 -10.44
C GLU A 3 -2.69 -8.77 -10.23
N SER A 4 -2.93 -8.39 -8.97
CA SER A 4 -3.39 -7.06 -8.60
C SER A 4 -2.41 -5.95 -9.01
N GLU A 5 -1.09 -6.20 -9.00
CA GLU A 5 -0.09 -5.23 -9.47
C GLU A 5 -0.22 -4.95 -10.97
N VAL A 6 -0.46 -6.01 -11.76
CA VAL A 6 -0.63 -5.90 -13.22
C VAL A 6 -1.91 -5.15 -13.56
N ILE A 7 -3.00 -5.48 -12.86
CA ILE A 7 -4.30 -4.80 -13.04
C ILE A 7 -4.18 -3.33 -12.68
N MET A 8 -3.51 -2.98 -11.57
CA MET A 8 -3.32 -1.58 -11.17
C MET A 8 -2.55 -0.78 -12.23
N LYS A 9 -1.47 -1.33 -12.79
CA LYS A 9 -0.71 -0.66 -13.86
C LYS A 9 -1.54 -0.51 -15.13
N TYR A 10 -2.33 -1.51 -15.49
CA TYR A 10 -3.21 -1.45 -16.65
C TYR A 10 -4.32 -0.40 -16.49
N CYS A 11 -4.99 -0.38 -15.34
CA CYS A 11 -5.99 0.64 -15.02
C CYS A 11 -5.40 2.05 -15.00
N ASP A 12 -4.12 2.18 -14.59
CA ASP A 12 -3.42 3.45 -14.60
C ASP A 12 -3.16 3.98 -16.01
N GLN A 13 -2.73 3.09 -16.92
CA GLN A 13 -2.48 3.40 -18.32
C GLN A 13 -3.75 3.81 -19.09
N MET A 14 -4.91 3.37 -18.64
CA MET A 14 -6.21 3.70 -19.23
C MET A 14 -6.75 5.08 -18.79
N LYS A 15 -6.15 5.71 -17.77
CA LYS A 15 -6.57 7.03 -17.27
C LYS A 15 -5.84 8.16 -17.98
N CYS A 16 -6.49 9.31 -18.10
CA CYS A 16 -5.87 10.50 -18.67
C CYS A 16 -4.66 10.93 -17.81
N ALA A 17 -3.61 11.49 -18.43
CA ALA A 17 -2.29 11.71 -17.79
C ALA A 17 -2.33 12.46 -16.45
N GLU A 18 -3.33 13.33 -16.25
CA GLU A 18 -3.55 14.09 -15.00
C GLU A 18 -4.06 13.22 -13.83
N SER A 19 -4.62 12.05 -14.14
CA SER A 19 -5.19 11.10 -13.17
C SER A 19 -4.40 9.80 -13.06
N SER A 20 -3.24 9.74 -13.74
CA SER A 20 -2.30 8.62 -13.63
C SER A 20 -1.55 8.68 -12.30
N LEU A 21 -1.64 7.56 -11.61
CA LEU A 21 -1.00 7.16 -10.37
C LEU A 21 0.53 7.09 -10.55
N LEU A 22 1.01 6.61 -11.70
CA LEU A 22 2.43 6.66 -12.09
C LEU A 22 2.88 8.10 -12.38
N SER A 23 2.05 8.94 -12.99
CA SER A 23 2.34 10.38 -13.18
C SER A 23 2.50 11.12 -11.85
N ALA A 24 1.72 10.75 -10.84
CA ALA A 24 1.74 11.41 -9.53
C ALA A 24 2.90 10.97 -8.60
N CYS A 25 3.35 9.71 -8.64
CA CYS A 25 4.37 9.19 -7.70
C CYS A 25 5.62 8.59 -8.36
N GLY A 26 5.62 8.40 -9.67
CA GLY A 26 6.63 7.67 -10.42
C GLY A 26 6.73 6.18 -10.04
N ASP A 27 7.44 5.40 -10.85
CA ASP A 27 7.70 3.96 -10.58
C ASP A 27 8.30 3.71 -9.20
N GLY A 28 9.19 4.60 -8.75
CA GLY A 28 9.84 4.50 -7.45
C GLY A 28 8.87 4.71 -6.28
N GLY A 29 7.95 5.67 -6.40
CA GLY A 29 6.89 5.88 -5.42
C GLY A 29 5.90 4.72 -5.41
N PHE A 30 5.50 4.26 -6.60
CA PHE A 30 4.59 3.14 -6.76
C PHE A 30 5.12 1.85 -6.12
N LYS A 31 6.37 1.47 -6.41
CA LYS A 31 7.02 0.29 -5.81
C LYS A 31 7.12 0.39 -4.29
N ARG A 32 7.41 1.57 -3.75
CA ARG A 32 7.45 1.81 -2.30
C ARG A 32 6.08 1.68 -1.65
N ALA A 33 5.04 2.27 -2.25
CA ALA A 33 3.67 2.15 -1.77
C ALA A 33 3.17 0.70 -1.79
N LEU A 34 3.46 -0.03 -2.88
CA LEU A 34 3.14 -1.44 -3.01
C LEU A 34 3.85 -2.27 -1.93
N TYR A 35 5.16 -2.06 -1.73
CA TYR A 35 5.92 -2.74 -0.70
C TYR A 35 5.34 -2.52 0.71
N LEU A 36 5.02 -1.27 1.05
CA LEU A 36 4.45 -0.92 2.36
C LEU A 36 3.11 -1.59 2.58
N ALA A 37 2.25 -1.64 1.57
CA ALA A 37 0.97 -2.31 1.71
C ALA A 37 1.05 -3.83 1.76
N SER A 38 1.89 -4.45 0.93
CA SER A 38 2.14 -5.88 1.01
C SER A 38 2.70 -6.28 2.38
N SER A 39 3.47 -5.39 3.03
CA SER A 39 3.98 -5.63 4.39
C SER A 39 2.90 -5.63 5.48
N LEU A 40 1.72 -5.05 5.20
CA LEU A 40 0.58 -5.01 6.13
C LEU A 40 -0.38 -6.19 5.95
N ALA A 41 -0.54 -6.67 4.71
CA ALA A 41 -1.58 -7.63 4.35
C ALA A 41 -1.50 -8.95 5.14
N LEU A 42 -0.32 -9.59 5.14
CA LEU A 42 -0.13 -10.88 5.81
C LEU A 42 -0.27 -10.77 7.34
N PRO A 43 0.40 -9.82 8.03
CA PRO A 43 0.19 -9.63 9.47
C PRO A 43 -1.26 -9.28 9.83
N ARG A 44 -1.93 -8.43 9.03
CA ARG A 44 -3.33 -8.06 9.24
C ARG A 44 -4.26 -9.26 9.09
N HIS A 45 -4.09 -10.04 8.02
CA HIS A 45 -4.88 -11.24 7.79
C HIS A 45 -4.69 -12.26 8.92
N LYS A 46 -3.45 -12.49 9.34
CA LYS A 46 -3.15 -13.41 10.43
C LYS A 46 -3.80 -12.98 11.74
N LEU A 47 -3.76 -11.69 12.08
CA LEU A 47 -4.40 -11.16 13.29
C LEU A 47 -5.93 -11.27 13.29
N LEU A 48 -6.56 -11.10 12.14
CA LEU A 48 -8.03 -11.03 12.05
C LEU A 48 -8.68 -12.39 11.81
N PHE A 49 -7.97 -13.32 11.16
CA PHE A 49 -8.58 -14.55 10.63
C PHE A 49 -7.87 -15.83 11.04
N SER A 50 -6.76 -15.77 11.78
CA SER A 50 -6.10 -16.98 12.29
C SER A 50 -6.47 -17.25 13.76
N PRO A 51 -6.77 -18.51 14.13
CA PRO A 51 -7.07 -18.87 15.52
C PRO A 51 -5.82 -18.81 16.43
N ASP A 52 -4.62 -18.97 15.85
CA ASP A 52 -3.35 -19.06 16.57
C ASP A 52 -2.57 -17.72 16.56
N VAL A 53 -3.23 -16.63 16.97
CA VAL A 53 -2.60 -15.31 17.06
C VAL A 53 -1.61 -15.25 18.22
N THR A 54 -0.40 -14.79 17.93
CA THR A 54 0.63 -14.56 18.94
C THR A 54 0.91 -13.07 19.15
N LYS A 55 1.54 -12.75 20.29
CA LYS A 55 2.07 -11.40 20.55
C LYS A 55 3.10 -10.96 19.49
N ALA A 56 3.82 -11.91 18.89
CA ALA A 56 4.78 -11.63 17.82
C ALA A 56 4.08 -11.18 16.53
N ASP A 57 2.88 -11.69 16.25
CA ASP A 57 2.08 -11.26 15.09
C ASP A 57 1.57 -9.83 15.26
N ALA A 58 1.08 -9.49 16.45
CA ALA A 58 0.76 -8.11 16.83
C ALA A 58 1.97 -7.17 16.74
N GLY A 59 3.14 -7.65 17.17
CA GLY A 59 4.41 -6.92 17.03
C GLY A 59 4.80 -6.68 15.57
N SER A 60 4.58 -7.67 14.70
CA SER A 60 4.87 -7.59 13.26
C SER A 60 3.96 -6.57 12.57
N LEU A 61 2.65 -6.58 12.87
CA LEU A 61 1.73 -5.57 12.35
C LEU A 61 2.10 -4.17 12.86
N LYS A 62 2.42 -4.02 14.15
CA LYS A 62 2.86 -2.74 14.73
C LYS A 62 4.11 -2.20 14.04
N ALA A 63 5.10 -3.04 13.78
CA ALA A 63 6.32 -2.63 13.08
C ALA A 63 6.05 -2.19 11.64
N ALA A 64 5.15 -2.88 10.92
CA ALA A 64 4.73 -2.49 9.58
C ALA A 64 3.97 -1.14 9.59
N LEU A 65 3.09 -0.92 10.58
CA LEU A 65 2.40 0.36 10.77
C LEU A 65 3.36 1.51 11.12
N SER A 66 4.40 1.25 11.93
CA SER A 66 5.45 2.25 12.22
C SER A 66 6.19 2.67 10.95
N LYS A 67 6.58 1.70 10.10
CA LYS A 67 7.21 1.99 8.79
C LYS A 67 6.29 2.77 7.86
N LEU A 68 4.98 2.47 7.87
CA LEU A 68 3.99 3.24 7.12
C LEU A 68 3.92 4.68 7.63
N ASN A 69 3.88 4.87 8.94
CA ASN A 69 3.82 6.19 9.57
C ASN A 69 5.06 7.05 9.24
N GLU A 70 6.25 6.45 9.23
CA GLU A 70 7.49 7.13 8.81
C GLU A 70 7.50 7.50 7.32
N ALA A 71 6.81 6.72 6.47
CA ALA A 71 6.72 6.97 5.04
C ALA A 71 5.68 8.05 4.66
N ILE A 72 4.77 8.40 5.57
CA ILE A 72 3.78 9.46 5.36
C ILE A 72 4.46 10.82 5.54
N LYS A 73 4.55 11.57 4.45
CA LYS A 73 5.14 12.91 4.42
C LYS A 73 4.07 13.94 4.07
N GLY A 74 3.12 14.17 4.99
CA GLY A 74 1.98 15.06 4.80
C GLY A 74 0.64 14.30 4.84
N PRO A 75 -0.43 14.79 4.18
CA PRO A 75 -1.76 14.17 4.26
C PRO A 75 -1.84 12.80 3.55
N TYR A 76 -0.90 12.47 2.66
CA TYR A 76 -0.83 11.19 1.95
C TYR A 76 0.57 10.59 1.98
N LEU A 77 0.67 9.34 1.56
CA LEU A 77 1.95 8.69 1.30
C LEU A 77 2.67 9.54 0.23
N MET A 78 3.83 10.10 0.57
CA MET A 78 4.66 10.94 -0.31
C MET A 78 4.20 12.40 -0.59
N GLY A 79 3.13 12.97 0.02
CA GLY A 79 2.86 14.42 -0.13
C GLY A 79 1.40 14.89 -0.24
N LEU A 80 1.23 16.10 -0.81
CA LEU A 80 0.05 17.01 -0.76
C LEU A 80 -1.18 16.62 -1.60
N SER A 81 -1.13 15.60 -2.47
CA SER A 81 -2.28 15.24 -3.32
C SER A 81 -2.85 13.87 -2.97
N VAL A 82 -4.20 13.77 -3.00
CA VAL A 82 -4.94 12.51 -2.88
C VAL A 82 -4.45 11.60 -4.00
N GLN A 83 -3.53 10.70 -3.69
CA GLN A 83 -3.19 9.64 -4.61
C GLN A 83 -4.17 8.48 -4.34
N PRO A 84 -4.96 8.06 -5.35
CA PRO A 84 -5.79 6.86 -5.24
C PRO A 84 -5.01 5.62 -4.83
N CYS A 85 -3.66 5.66 -4.94
CA CYS A 85 -2.73 4.64 -4.48
C CYS A 85 -3.15 4.10 -3.11
N LEU A 86 -3.29 4.94 -2.09
CA LEU A 86 -3.43 4.43 -0.73
C LEU A 86 -4.80 3.82 -0.47
N TYR A 87 -5.86 4.42 -1.01
CA TYR A 87 -7.23 3.92 -0.85
C TYR A 87 -7.44 2.61 -1.60
N TRP A 88 -6.92 2.48 -2.83
CA TRP A 88 -7.03 1.24 -3.61
C TRP A 88 -6.06 0.16 -3.13
N ILE A 89 -4.85 0.52 -2.73
CA ILE A 89 -3.88 -0.44 -2.24
C ILE A 89 -4.34 -1.01 -0.88
N LEU A 90 -4.87 -0.22 0.06
CA LEU A 90 -5.37 -0.73 1.35
C LEU A 90 -6.65 -1.60 1.24
N ILE A 91 -7.40 -1.46 0.14
CA ILE A 91 -8.60 -2.26 -0.15
C ILE A 91 -8.23 -3.55 -0.91
N THR A 92 -7.13 -3.57 -1.66
CA THR A 92 -6.76 -4.72 -2.53
C THR A 92 -5.78 -5.69 -1.86
N VAL A 93 -4.99 -5.25 -0.87
CA VAL A 93 -4.19 -6.13 0.01
C VAL A 93 -4.79 -6.15 1.39
#